data_AF-A0AAV7IGS6-F1
#
_entry.id   AF-A0AAV7IGS6-F1
#
_cell.length_a   1.000
_cell.length_b   1.000
_cell.length_c   1.000
_cell.angle_alpha   90.00
_cell.angle_beta   90.00
_cell.angle_gamma   90.00
#
_symmetry.space_group_name_H-M   'P 1'
#
loop_
_entity.id
_entity.type
_entity.pdbx_description
1 polymer ?
#
loop_
_entity_poly.entity_id
_entity_poly.type
_entity_poly.pdbx_seq_one_letter_code
_entity_poly.pdbx_strand_id
1 'polypeptide(L)'
;MAGRETFDISPLQKEILEHRTARRNKLRYEYLKQTQNPYRHALGVGGIVDDIAVNRFMAMKVRGAEFFRPTVKNAAFFWIGMLGPILLTTYIVRKRRIAKETKLRSGLVSYRDRDFACN
;
A
#
# COMPACT_ATOMS: atom_id res chain seq x y z
N MET A 1 27.44 -12.00 9.35
CA MET A 1 27.91 -11.23 8.18
C MET A 1 28.92 -12.10 7.46
N ALA A 2 28.90 -12.10 6.12
CA ALA A 2 29.99 -12.74 5.38
C ALA A 2 31.28 -11.97 5.70
N GLY A 3 32.31 -12.68 6.18
CA GLY A 3 33.46 -12.07 6.87
C GLY A 3 34.41 -11.22 6.02
N ARG A 4 34.04 -10.83 4.80
CA ARG A 4 34.90 -10.04 3.91
C ARG A 4 34.62 -8.54 3.99
N GLU A 5 33.39 -8.13 4.29
CA GLU A 5 32.97 -6.72 4.33
C GLU A 5 33.25 -6.00 5.66
N THR A 6 33.84 -6.69 6.64
CA THR A 6 34.13 -6.12 7.97
C THR A 6 35.47 -5.39 8.04
N PHE A 7 36.37 -5.60 7.08
CA PHE A 7 37.74 -5.10 7.14
C PHE A 7 37.96 -3.79 6.36
N ASP A 8 37.17 -3.51 5.33
CA ASP A 8 37.31 -2.32 4.47
C ASP A 8 36.44 -1.12 4.89
N ILE A 9 35.91 -1.11 6.12
CA ILE A 9 34.97 -0.08 6.61
C ILE A 9 35.69 1.08 7.29
N SER A 10 35.19 2.30 7.04
CA SER A 10 35.63 3.48 7.78
C SER A 10 35.26 3.35 9.27
N PRO A 11 36.01 4.00 10.19
CA PRO A 11 35.74 3.91 11.63
C PRO A 11 34.30 4.35 11.98
N LEU A 12 33.78 5.35 11.30
CA LEU A 12 32.39 5.82 11.46
C LEU A 12 31.37 4.79 11.00
N GLN A 13 31.61 4.12 9.86
CA GLN A 13 30.71 3.06 9.39
C GLN A 13 30.68 1.87 10.35
N LYS A 14 31.83 1.54 10.95
CA LYS A 14 31.93 0.52 11.99
C LYS A 14 31.07 0.85 13.20
N GLU A 15 31.15 2.07 13.71
CA GLU A 15 30.33 2.52 14.85
C GLU A 15 28.82 2.45 14.53
N ILE A 16 28.40 2.91 13.34
CA ILE A 16 27.00 2.80 12.89
C ILE A 16 26.54 1.34 12.87
N LEU A 17 27.41 0.44 12.40
CA LEU A 17 27.11 -0.98 12.30
C LEU A 17 26.96 -1.61 13.68
N GLU A 18 27.89 -1.33 14.59
CA GLU A 18 27.85 -1.77 15.99
C GLU A 18 26.59 -1.25 16.69
N HIS A 19 26.23 0.01 16.49
CA HIS A 19 25.00 0.56 17.06
C HIS A 19 23.74 -0.11 16.48
N ARG A 20 23.74 -0.46 15.19
CA ARG A 20 22.62 -1.19 14.54
C ARG A 20 22.52 -2.63 15.06
N THR A 21 23.64 -3.34 15.19
CA THR A 21 23.66 -4.72 15.71
C THR A 21 23.28 -4.75 17.18
N ALA A 22 23.76 -3.81 18.00
CA ALA A 22 23.38 -3.67 19.40
C ALA A 22 21.87 -3.48 19.57
N ARG A 23 21.26 -2.56 18.80
CA ARG A 23 19.80 -2.36 18.82
C ARG A 23 19.02 -3.62 18.41
N ARG A 24 19.46 -4.30 17.34
CA ARG A 24 18.83 -5.55 16.89
C ARG A 24 18.90 -6.63 17.96
N ASN A 25 20.07 -6.81 18.57
CA ASN A 25 20.29 -7.81 19.61
C ASN A 25 19.42 -7.52 20.84
N LYS A 26 19.33 -6.25 21.27
CA LYS A 26 18.45 -5.83 22.36
C LYS A 26 17.00 -6.26 22.12
N LEU A 27 16.43 -5.89 20.97
CA LEU A 27 15.04 -6.25 20.62
C LEU A 27 14.84 -7.76 20.52
N ARG A 28 15.83 -8.48 19.95
CA ARG A 28 15.79 -9.95 19.89
C ARG A 28 15.78 -10.57 21.28
N TYR A 29 16.60 -10.08 22.21
CA TYR A 29 16.64 -10.59 23.57
C TYR A 29 15.34 -10.30 24.32
N GLU A 30 14.74 -9.12 24.14
CA GLU A 30 13.42 -8.79 24.69
C GLU A 30 12.34 -9.76 24.16
N TYR A 31 12.34 -10.03 22.85
CA TYR A 31 11.42 -11.00 22.25
C TYR A 31 11.63 -12.42 22.78
N LEU A 32 12.89 -12.90 22.82
CA LEU A 32 13.20 -14.24 23.33
C LEU A 32 12.82 -14.40 24.81
N LYS A 33 13.08 -13.38 25.64
CA LYS A 33 12.67 -13.36 27.05
C LYS A 33 11.15 -13.53 27.19
N GLN A 34 10.39 -12.92 26.30
CA GLN A 34 8.93 -12.98 26.32
C GLN A 34 8.39 -14.30 25.78
N THR A 35 8.97 -14.86 24.72
CA THR A 35 8.52 -16.12 24.11
C THR A 35 8.90 -17.34 24.94
N GLN A 36 10.08 -17.33 25.56
CA GLN A 36 10.58 -18.46 26.35
C GLN A 36 9.96 -18.54 27.76
N ASN A 37 9.18 -17.54 28.18
CA ASN A 37 8.53 -17.57 29.49
C ASN A 37 7.34 -18.56 29.49
N PRO A 38 7.40 -19.68 30.24
CA PRO A 38 6.33 -20.67 30.27
C PRO A 38 5.04 -20.15 30.93
N TYR A 39 5.14 -19.19 31.84
CA TYR A 39 4.02 -18.61 32.57
C TYR A 39 3.39 -17.40 31.87
N ARG A 40 3.75 -17.14 30.61
CA ARG A 40 3.24 -15.97 29.87
C ARG A 40 1.71 -15.94 29.81
N HIS A 41 1.07 -17.09 29.66
CA HIS A 41 -0.38 -17.23 29.61
C HIS A 41 -1.09 -16.74 30.90
N ALA A 42 -0.39 -16.74 32.05
CA ALA A 42 -0.93 -16.29 33.32
C ALA A 42 -0.89 -14.76 33.49
N LEU A 43 -0.20 -14.02 32.61
CA LEU A 43 -0.06 -12.56 32.69
C LEU A 43 -1.32 -11.81 32.23
N GLY A 44 -2.38 -12.50 31.81
CA GLY A 44 -3.64 -11.88 31.35
C GLY A 44 -3.54 -11.15 30.00
N VAL A 45 -2.33 -11.01 29.46
CA VAL A 45 -2.06 -10.52 28.10
C VAL A 45 -2.11 -11.73 27.19
N GLY A 46 -3.02 -11.73 26.20
CA GLY A 46 -3.31 -12.87 25.31
C GLY A 46 -2.06 -13.55 24.71
N GLY A 47 -2.23 -14.78 24.23
CA GLY A 47 -1.14 -15.73 23.90
C GLY A 47 -0.10 -15.32 22.84
N ILE A 48 -0.15 -14.09 22.32
CA ILE A 48 0.80 -13.55 21.33
C ILE A 48 1.70 -12.50 22.00
N VAL A 49 2.97 -12.43 21.57
CA VAL A 49 3.91 -11.38 21.98
C VAL A 49 3.50 -10.04 21.37
N ASP A 50 3.13 -9.08 22.23
CA ASP A 50 2.80 -7.73 21.79
C ASP A 50 4.07 -6.95 21.43
N ASP A 51 4.12 -6.41 20.21
CA ASP A 51 5.23 -5.58 19.74
C ASP A 51 4.78 -4.11 19.64
N ILE A 52 5.39 -3.27 20.46
CA ILE A 52 5.14 -1.82 20.49
C ILE A 52 5.41 -1.19 19.12
N ALA A 53 6.38 -1.70 18.35
CA ALA A 53 6.69 -1.16 17.02
C ALA A 53 5.54 -1.40 16.03
N VAL A 54 4.92 -2.57 16.08
CA VAL A 54 3.75 -2.90 15.25
C VAL A 54 2.57 -2.02 15.64
N ASN A 55 2.31 -1.87 16.94
CA ASN A 55 1.23 -1.01 17.43
C ASN A 55 1.41 0.45 17.00
N ARG A 56 2.64 0.99 17.07
CA ARG A 56 2.96 2.34 16.59
C ARG A 56 2.75 2.48 15.08
N PHE A 57 3.14 1.48 14.29
CA PHE A 57 2.93 1.49 12.85
C PHE A 57 1.44 1.50 12.49
N MET A 58 0.64 0.68 13.18
CA MET A 58 -0.81 0.66 12.99
C MET A 58 -1.44 1.99 13.42
N ALA A 59 -1.04 2.54 14.57
CA ALA A 59 -1.51 3.84 15.02
C ALA A 59 -1.16 4.98 14.04
N MET A 60 0.03 4.95 13.43
CA MET A 60 0.45 5.93 12.42
C MET A 60 -0.44 5.87 11.17
N LYS A 61 -0.80 4.66 10.70
CA LYS A 61 -1.71 4.51 9.55
C LYS A 61 -3.11 5.07 9.84
N VAL A 62 -3.64 4.80 11.03
CA VAL A 62 -4.97 5.28 11.44
C VAL A 62 -4.98 6.81 11.53
N ARG A 63 -3.92 7.41 12.08
CA ARG A 63 -3.80 8.87 12.26
C ARG A 63 -3.35 9.62 11.01
N GLY A 64 -3.39 8.99 9.83
CA GLY A 64 -2.94 9.62 8.58
C GLY A 64 -3.65 10.94 8.25
N ALA A 65 -4.93 11.09 8.64
CA ALA A 65 -5.69 12.32 8.44
C ALA A 65 -5.17 13.49 9.29
N GLU A 66 -4.70 13.24 10.52
CA GLU A 66 -4.22 14.28 11.42
C GLU A 66 -2.88 14.88 10.95
N PHE A 67 -2.05 14.08 10.29
CA PHE A 67 -0.75 14.50 9.77
C PHE A 67 -0.81 14.96 8.30
N PHE A 68 -1.99 14.97 7.69
CA PHE A 68 -2.15 15.39 6.30
C PHE A 68 -1.88 16.90 6.15
N ARG A 69 -0.99 17.25 5.21
CA ARG A 69 -0.75 18.64 4.82
C ARG A 69 -1.33 18.89 3.43
N PRO A 70 -2.26 19.84 3.27
CA PRO A 70 -2.80 20.20 1.95
C PRO A 70 -1.69 20.88 1.15
N THR A 71 -1.11 20.16 0.20
CA THR A 71 -0.13 20.69 -0.76
C THR A 71 -0.69 20.57 -2.18
N VAL A 72 -0.25 21.45 -3.07
CA VAL A 72 -0.70 21.46 -4.48
C VAL A 72 -0.42 20.12 -5.15
N LYS A 73 0.73 19.48 -4.83
CA LYS A 73 1.08 18.15 -5.33
C LYS A 73 0.09 17.07 -4.90
N ASN A 74 -0.28 17.06 -3.61
CA ASN A 74 -1.25 16.11 -3.07
C ASN A 74 -2.65 16.32 -3.67
N ALA A 75 -3.06 17.57 -3.83
CA ALA A 75 -4.33 17.92 -4.45
C ALA A 75 -4.37 17.47 -5.92
N ALA A 76 -3.33 17.74 -6.71
CA ALA A 76 -3.26 17.32 -8.10
C ALA A 76 -3.31 15.79 -8.26
N PHE A 77 -2.58 15.05 -7.41
CA PHE A 77 -2.62 13.59 -7.39
C PHE A 77 -4.02 13.06 -7.09
N PHE A 78 -4.70 13.64 -6.10
CA PHE A 78 -6.07 13.29 -5.76
C PHE A 78 -7.05 13.57 -6.90
N TRP A 79 -6.96 14.75 -7.52
CA TRP A 79 -7.81 15.12 -8.64
C TRP A 79 -7.64 14.20 -9.85
N ILE A 80 -6.40 13.85 -10.21
CA ILE A 80 -6.13 12.92 -11.30
C ILE A 80 -6.64 11.52 -10.96
N GLY A 81 -6.41 11.04 -9.74
CA GLY A 81 -6.85 9.72 -9.29
C GLY A 81 -8.38 9.59 -9.22
N MET A 82 -9.08 10.65 -8.82
CA MET A 82 -10.54 10.66 -8.67
C MET A 82 -11.25 10.99 -9.98
N LEU A 83 -10.94 12.13 -10.62
CA LEU A 83 -11.64 12.57 -11.82
C LEU A 83 -11.14 11.89 -13.09
N GLY A 84 -9.87 11.50 -13.14
CA GLY A 84 -9.28 10.88 -14.33
C GLY A 84 -10.08 9.68 -14.83
N PRO A 85 -10.38 8.67 -13.99
CA PRO A 85 -11.19 7.53 -14.39
C PRO A 85 -12.62 7.90 -14.81
N ILE A 86 -13.24 8.88 -14.15
CA ILE A 86 -14.61 9.33 -14.45
C ILE A 86 -14.64 9.96 -15.84
N LEU A 87 -13.74 10.90 -16.12
CA LEU A 87 -13.65 11.58 -17.42
C LEU A 87 -13.26 10.61 -18.54
N LEU A 88 -12.35 9.67 -18.26
CA LEU A 88 -11.92 8.68 -19.23
C LEU A 88 -13.05 7.72 -19.61
N THR A 89 -13.74 7.16 -18.63
CA THR A 89 -14.82 6.20 -18.88
C THR A 89 -16.00 6.87 -19.60
N THR A 90 -16.41 8.07 -19.16
CA THR A 90 -17.47 8.83 -19.84
C THR A 90 -17.12 9.14 -21.29
N TYR A 91 -15.88 9.53 -21.59
CA TYR A 91 -15.42 9.77 -22.95
C TYR A 91 -15.45 8.50 -23.82
N ILE A 92 -14.95 7.38 -23.30
CA ILE A 92 -14.94 6.10 -24.03
C ILE A 92 -16.37 5.64 -24.33
N VAL A 93 -17.26 5.70 -23.33
CA VAL A 93 -18.67 5.30 -23.49
C VAL A 93 -19.36 6.18 -24.53
N ARG A 94 -19.16 7.50 -24.46
CA ARG A 94 -19.73 8.45 -25.43
C ARG A 94 -19.24 8.16 -26.85
N LYS A 95 -17.94 7.95 -27.03
CA LYS A 95 -17.35 7.65 -28.35
C LYS A 95 -17.91 6.35 -28.93
N ARG A 96 -18.01 5.30 -28.11
CA ARG A 96 -18.60 4.01 -28.51
C ARG A 96 -20.07 4.16 -28.90
N ARG A 97 -20.84 4.93 -28.12
CA ARG A 97 -22.27 5.19 -28.40
C ARG A 97 -22.46 5.89 -29.74
N ILE A 98 -21.72 6.97 -29.98
CA ILE A 98 -21.81 7.73 -31.25
C ILE A 98 -21.43 6.83 -32.43
N ALA A 99 -20.34 6.07 -32.32
CA ALA A 99 -19.91 5.15 -33.38
C ALA A 99 -20.91 4.02 -33.65
N LYS A 100 -21.66 3.60 -32.64
CA LYS A 100 -22.75 2.62 -32.80
C LYS A 100 -23.96 3.27 -33.47
N GLU A 101 -24.39 4.43 -32.99
CA GLU A 101 -25.53 5.17 -33.54
C GLU A 101 -25.32 5.57 -35.00
N THR A 102 -24.10 5.97 -35.40
CA THR A 102 -23.78 6.31 -36.79
C THR A 102 -23.92 5.11 -37.72
N LYS A 103 -23.40 3.93 -37.32
CA LYS A 103 -23.55 2.68 -38.09
C LYS A 103 -24.99 2.23 -38.23
N LEU A 104 -25.80 2.43 -37.18
CA LEU A 104 -27.23 2.12 -37.21
C LEU A 104 -27.99 3.07 -38.15
N ARG A 105 -27.68 4.37 -38.13
CA ARG A 105 -28.31 5.39 -38.98
C ARG A 105 -27.94 5.28 -40.45
N SER A 106 -26.70 4.90 -40.76
CA SER A 106 -26.23 4.73 -42.15
C SER A 106 -26.71 3.43 -42.80
N GLY A 107 -27.40 2.55 -42.06
CA GLY A 107 -27.89 1.27 -42.59
C GLY A 107 -26.78 0.22 -42.80
N LEU A 108 -25.56 0.46 -42.31
CA LEU A 108 -24.44 -0.48 -42.41
C LEU A 108 -24.65 -1.77 -41.59
N VAL A 109 -25.57 -1.75 -40.64
CA VAL A 109 -25.93 -2.89 -39.79
C VAL A 109 -27.34 -3.35 -40.13
N SER A 110 -27.47 -4.61 -40.55
CA SER A 110 -28.76 -5.24 -40.85
C SER A 110 -29.66 -5.25 -39.61
N TYR A 111 -30.99 -5.31 -39.78
CA TYR A 111 -31.90 -5.33 -38.64
C TYR A 111 -31.69 -6.58 -37.74
N ARG A 112 -31.35 -7.72 -38.35
CA ARG A 112 -31.10 -9.00 -37.66
C ARG A 112 -29.86 -8.95 -36.77
N ASP A 113 -28.83 -8.19 -37.14
CA ASP A 113 -27.57 -8.11 -36.41
C ASP A 113 -27.58 -7.04 -35.30
N ARG A 114 -28.76 -6.47 -34.98
CA ARG A 114 -28.90 -5.47 -33.90
C ARG A 114 -29.04 -6.19 -32.56
N ASP A 115 -28.26 -5.75 -31.57
CA ASP A 115 -28.27 -6.30 -30.20
C ASP A 115 -29.67 -6.32 -29.51
N PHE A 116 -30.65 -5.58 -30.03
CA PHE A 116 -32.01 -5.48 -29.48
C PHE A 116 -33.11 -5.78 -30.51
N ALA A 117 -32.83 -6.60 -31.53
CA ALA A 117 -33.88 -7.02 -32.45
C ALA A 117 -34.94 -7.85 -31.70
N CYS A 118 -36.22 -7.49 -31.82
CA CYS A 118 -37.32 -8.39 -31.45
C CYS A 118 -37.33 -9.51 -32.49
N ASN A 119 -37.14 -10.76 -32.03
CA ASN A 119 -37.47 -11.95 -32.81
C ASN A 119 -38.98 -12.08 -32.96
#